data_AF-X1FRR8-F1
#
_entry.id   AF-X1FRR8-F1
#
_cell.length_a   1.000
_cell.length_b   1.000
_cell.length_c   1.000
_cell.angle_alpha   90.00
_cell.angle_beta   90.00
_cell.angle_gamma   90.00
#
_symmetry.space_group_name_H-M   'P 1'
#
loop_
_entity.id
_entity.type
_entity.pdbx_description
1 polymer ?
#
loop_
_entity_poly.entity_id
_entity_poly.type
_entity_poly.pdbx_seq_one_letter_code
_entity_poly.pdbx_strand_id
1 'polypeptide(L)'
;EGFLRSERALIQTAGRAARNVRSEVIMYADEITGSMKRAIKEMERRRNKQIEYNKKHNITPASIVKSPEEILRATSVADRITTSSKEEINIDELAKLHKEMAEAVSLMEFERAAMIRDKIKSVQRKLERTEGRKYQSKKHSGKANKAISQNS
;
A
#
# COMPACT_ATOMS: atom_id res chain seq x y z
N GLU A 1 24.62 1.88 6.07
CA GLU A 1 23.16 1.72 6.22
C GLU A 1 22.49 3.09 6.11
N GLY A 2 21.34 3.20 5.44
CA GLY A 2 20.64 4.48 5.24
C GLY A 2 19.40 4.63 6.12
N PHE A 3 18.85 5.86 6.21
CA PHE A 3 17.71 6.22 7.07
C PHE A 3 16.52 5.25 6.98
N LEU A 4 16.10 4.91 5.75
CA LEU A 4 14.96 4.02 5.48
C LEU A 4 15.20 2.54 5.85
N ARG A 5 16.47 2.16 6.03
CA ARG A 5 16.88 0.80 6.44
C ARG A 5 17.48 0.78 7.84
N SER A 6 17.25 1.83 8.61
CA SER A 6 17.59 1.85 10.03
C SER A 6 16.71 0.87 10.81
N GLU A 7 17.22 0.40 11.94
CA GLU A 7 16.48 -0.46 12.88
C GLU A 7 15.06 0.04 13.16
N ARG A 8 14.89 1.34 13.44
CA ARG A 8 13.58 1.95 13.71
C ARG A 8 12.64 1.85 12.51
N ALA A 9 13.12 2.16 11.30
CA ALA A 9 12.31 2.12 10.09
C ALA A 9 11.85 0.69 9.76
N LEU A 10 12.73 -0.30 9.94
CA LEU A 10 12.41 -1.71 9.74
C LEU A 10 11.34 -2.17 10.73
N ILE A 11 11.48 -1.84 12.02
CA ILE A 11 10.49 -2.18 13.05
C ILE A 11 9.13 -1.52 12.76
N GLN A 12 9.11 -0.25 12.37
CA GLN A 12 7.86 0.46 12.04
C GLN A 12 7.16 -0.14 10.83
N THR A 13 7.92 -0.48 9.79
CA THR A 13 7.38 -1.10 8.57
C THR A 13 6.81 -2.48 8.88
N ALA A 14 7.55 -3.32 9.60
CA ALA A 14 7.08 -4.63 10.06
C ALA A 14 5.86 -4.53 10.99
N GLY A 15 5.81 -3.49 11.83
CA GLY A 15 4.69 -3.24 12.75
C GLY A 15 3.35 -3.02 12.04
N ARG A 16 3.34 -2.60 10.77
CA ARG A 16 2.11 -2.51 9.97
C ARG A 16 1.45 -3.88 9.78
N ALA A 17 2.25 -4.94 9.69
CA ALA A 17 1.76 -6.30 9.54
C ALA A 17 1.19 -6.87 10.85
N ALA A 18 1.60 -6.38 12.02
CA ALA A 18 1.22 -6.96 13.32
C ALA A 18 -0.29 -6.91 13.68
N ARG A 19 -1.14 -6.32 12.81
CA ARG A 19 -2.59 -6.20 13.01
C ARG A 19 -3.39 -7.44 12.58
N ASN A 20 -2.75 -8.44 11.98
CA ASN A 20 -3.40 -9.68 11.53
C ASN A 20 -2.65 -10.91 12.06
N VAL A 21 -3.41 -11.93 12.47
CA VAL A 21 -2.90 -13.16 13.10
C VAL A 21 -2.00 -14.00 12.18
N ARG A 22 -2.17 -13.94 10.86
CA ARG A 22 -1.38 -14.69 9.87
C ARG A 22 -0.33 -13.83 9.17
N SER A 23 0.01 -12.69 9.73
CA SER A 23 0.93 -11.76 9.10
C SER A 23 2.36 -12.28 9.05
N GLU A 24 3.01 -12.02 7.93
CA GLU A 24 4.41 -12.31 7.69
C GLU A 24 5.10 -11.08 7.10
N VAL A 25 6.39 -10.93 7.41
CA VAL A 25 7.23 -9.85 6.89
C VAL A 25 8.44 -10.47 6.21
N ILE A 26 8.56 -10.21 4.91
CA ILE A 26 9.66 -10.72 4.08
C ILE A 26 10.64 -9.56 3.82
N MET A 27 11.90 -9.75 4.19
CA MET A 27 12.98 -8.79 3.93
C MET A 27 13.90 -9.35 2.84
N TYR A 28 13.87 -8.76 1.65
CA TYR A 28 14.79 -9.12 0.56
C TYR A 28 16.14 -8.40 0.76
N ALA A 29 17.19 -9.17 0.98
CA ALA A 29 18.56 -8.68 1.09
C ALA A 29 19.54 -9.81 0.78
N ASP A 30 20.68 -9.47 0.18
CA ASP A 30 21.77 -10.42 -0.06
C ASP A 30 22.50 -10.77 1.26
N GLU A 31 22.56 -9.83 2.19
CA GLU A 31 23.20 -10.01 3.49
C GLU A 31 22.36 -9.44 4.65
N ILE A 32 22.52 -10.03 5.84
CA ILE A 32 21.87 -9.54 7.06
C ILE A 32 22.70 -8.42 7.69
N THR A 33 22.24 -7.19 7.53
CA THR A 33 22.91 -6.00 8.06
C THR A 33 22.76 -5.88 9.59
N GLY A 34 23.54 -5.00 10.22
CA GLY A 34 23.47 -4.77 11.67
C GLY A 34 22.11 -4.24 12.12
N SER A 35 21.51 -3.32 11.36
CA SER A 35 20.14 -2.83 11.62
C SER A 35 19.09 -3.93 11.48
N MET A 36 19.24 -4.85 10.51
CA MET A 36 18.35 -6.01 10.37
C MET A 36 18.46 -6.94 11.58
N LYS A 37 19.68 -7.28 12.01
CA LYS A 37 19.90 -8.15 13.19
C LYS A 37 19.23 -7.59 14.44
N ARG A 38 19.42 -6.29 14.73
CA ARG A 38 18.81 -5.65 15.90
C ARG A 38 17.29 -5.59 15.79
N ALA A 39 16.76 -5.25 14.62
CA ALA A 39 15.32 -5.22 14.38
C ALA A 39 14.68 -6.60 14.56
N ILE A 40 15.24 -7.65 13.95
CA ILE A 40 14.77 -9.04 14.07
C ILE A 40 14.77 -9.47 15.53
N LYS A 41 15.88 -9.26 16.24
CA LYS A 41 15.99 -9.61 17.67
C LYS A 41 14.93 -8.92 18.52
N GLU A 42 14.67 -7.63 18.30
CA GLU A 42 13.64 -6.90 19.04
C GLU A 42 12.22 -7.39 18.71
N MET A 43 11.94 -7.72 17.44
CA MET A 43 10.66 -8.29 17.02
C MET A 43 10.42 -9.67 17.63
N GLU A 44 11.42 -10.56 17.62
CA GLU A 44 11.36 -11.88 18.25
C GLU A 44 11.14 -11.77 19.77
N ARG A 45 11.89 -10.87 20.43
CA ARG A 45 11.73 -10.61 21.87
C ARG A 45 10.29 -10.18 22.21
N ARG A 46 9.67 -9.33 21.39
CA ARG A 46 8.26 -8.91 21.57
C ARG A 46 7.30 -10.08 21.33
N ARG A 47 7.49 -10.83 20.25
CA ARG A 47 6.63 -11.98 19.90
C ARG A 47 6.66 -13.05 21.00
N ASN A 48 7.84 -13.36 21.54
CA ASN A 48 7.98 -14.36 22.60
C ASN A 48 7.23 -13.94 23.88
N LYS A 49 7.36 -12.68 24.31
CA LYS A 49 6.59 -12.15 25.43
C LYS A 49 5.08 -12.22 25.21
N GLN A 50 4.62 -11.91 24.00
CA GLN A 50 3.21 -11.99 23.64
C GLN A 50 2.70 -13.45 23.67
N ILE A 51 3.46 -14.40 23.14
CA ILE A 51 3.10 -15.82 23.17
C ILE A 51 3.03 -16.34 24.61
N GLU A 52 4.02 -16.00 25.44
CA GLU A 52 4.07 -16.38 26.85
C GLU A 52 2.86 -15.83 27.62
N TYR A 53 2.57 -14.54 27.44
CA TYR A 53 1.39 -13.90 28.04
C TYR A 53 0.10 -14.59 27.58
N ASN A 54 -0.05 -14.82 26.27
CA ASN A 54 -1.24 -15.47 25.72
C ASN A 54 -1.42 -16.89 26.28
N LYS A 55 -0.34 -17.67 26.41
CA LYS A 55 -0.37 -19.01 27.02
C LYS A 55 -0.77 -18.94 28.50
N LYS A 56 -0.19 -18.02 29.26
CA LYS A 56 -0.49 -17.84 30.69
C LYS A 56 -1.95 -17.44 30.93
N HIS A 57 -2.53 -16.69 30.01
CA HIS A 57 -3.89 -16.14 30.13
C HIS A 57 -4.93 -16.83 29.24
N ASN A 58 -4.59 -17.94 28.58
CA ASN A 58 -5.46 -18.65 27.63
C ASN A 58 -6.09 -17.75 26.54
N ILE A 59 -5.33 -16.75 26.06
CA ILE A 59 -5.79 -15.82 25.02
C ILE A 59 -5.48 -16.42 23.65
N THR A 60 -6.51 -16.58 22.82
CA THR A 60 -6.34 -16.94 21.40
C THR A 60 -6.26 -15.67 20.55
N PRO A 61 -5.15 -15.44 19.81
CA PRO A 61 -5.03 -14.27 18.96
C PRO A 61 -6.14 -14.24 17.89
N ALA A 62 -6.83 -13.11 17.78
CA ALA A 62 -7.84 -12.88 16.76
C ALA A 62 -7.55 -11.56 16.03
N SER A 63 -7.83 -11.52 14.73
CA SER A 63 -7.76 -10.28 13.95
C SER A 63 -8.93 -9.37 14.34
N ILE A 64 -8.64 -8.09 14.56
CA ILE A 64 -9.68 -7.10 14.88
C ILE A 64 -10.47 -6.80 13.60
N VAL A 65 -11.79 -7.04 13.64
CA VAL A 65 -12.73 -6.61 12.59
C VAL A 65 -13.27 -5.25 12.99
N LYS A 66 -13.03 -4.21 12.17
CA LYS A 66 -13.52 -2.84 12.42
C LYS A 66 -14.65 -2.49 11.46
N SER A 67 -15.63 -1.71 11.93
CA SER A 67 -16.71 -1.21 11.09
C SER A 67 -16.22 -0.08 10.15
N PRO A 68 -16.93 0.20 9.03
CA PRO A 68 -16.58 1.32 8.15
C PRO A 68 -16.51 2.68 8.88
N GLU A 69 -17.36 2.89 9.87
CA GLU A 69 -17.41 4.11 10.70
C GLU A 69 -16.18 4.24 11.62
N GLU A 70 -15.69 3.13 12.16
CA GLU A 70 -14.46 3.07 12.95
C GLU A 70 -13.21 3.30 12.08
N ILE A 71 -13.24 2.82 10.84
CA ILE A 71 -12.18 3.07 9.87
C ILE A 71 -12.14 4.56 9.50
N LEU A 72 -13.29 5.18 9.19
CA LEU A 72 -13.37 6.60 8.85
C LEU A 72 -12.81 7.50 9.98
N ARG A 73 -13.16 7.19 11.23
CA ARG A 73 -12.64 7.90 12.41
C ARG A 73 -11.14 7.72 12.60
N ALA A 74 -10.58 6.56 12.26
CA ALA A 74 -9.14 6.31 12.35
C ALA A 74 -8.35 7.00 11.23
N THR A 75 -8.91 7.08 10.03
CA THR A 75 -8.28 7.70 8.85
C THR A 75 -8.24 9.22 8.95
N SER A 76 -9.29 9.87 9.47
CA SER A 76 -9.33 11.34 9.64
C SER A 76 -8.23 11.89 10.55
N VAL A 77 -7.74 11.07 11.49
CA VAL A 77 -6.61 11.40 12.37
C VAL A 77 -5.26 11.25 11.66
N ALA A 78 -5.16 10.33 10.69
CA ALA A 78 -3.92 10.04 9.97
C ALA A 78 -3.67 10.98 8.77
N ASP A 79 -4.73 11.47 8.11
CA ASP A 79 -4.63 12.32 6.91
C ASP A 79 -4.16 13.76 7.18
N ARG A 80 -4.00 14.16 8.45
CA ARG A 80 -3.52 15.51 8.80
C ARG A 80 -2.02 15.77 8.50
N ILE A 81 -1.27 14.81 7.96
CA ILE A 81 0.20 14.89 7.90
C ILE A 81 0.79 14.92 6.47
N THR A 82 0.02 14.72 5.39
CA THR A 82 0.63 14.67 4.05
C THR A 82 -0.16 15.41 2.99
N THR A 83 0.16 16.70 2.83
CA THR A 83 -0.14 17.43 1.60
C THR A 83 1.16 17.82 0.94
N SER A 84 1.52 17.14 -0.14
CA SER A 84 2.59 17.56 -1.05
C SER A 84 2.11 17.32 -2.48
N SER A 85 2.01 18.43 -3.19
CA SER A 85 1.52 18.62 -4.56
C SER A 85 2.52 18.19 -5.64
N LYS A 86 2.00 18.05 -6.88
CA LYS A 86 2.63 17.90 -8.22
C LYS A 86 2.62 16.46 -8.77
N GLU A 87 2.39 16.17 -10.04
CA GLU A 87 2.08 16.94 -11.27
C GLU A 87 1.42 15.97 -12.27
N GLU A 88 0.57 16.51 -13.14
CA GLU A 88 0.04 16.02 -14.43
C GLU A 88 0.27 14.57 -14.85
N ILE A 89 -0.61 13.69 -14.39
CA ILE A 89 -1.25 12.66 -15.22
C ILE A 89 -2.74 12.71 -14.85
N ASN A 90 -3.63 12.13 -15.66
CA ASN A 90 -5.10 12.05 -15.53
C ASN A 90 -5.64 11.38 -14.23
N ILE A 91 -5.03 11.73 -13.10
CA ILE A 91 -5.25 11.32 -11.72
C ILE A 91 -6.15 12.36 -11.05
N ASP A 92 -6.11 13.62 -11.48
CA ASP A 92 -6.93 14.70 -10.92
C ASP A 92 -8.43 14.48 -11.16
N GLU A 93 -8.83 14.00 -12.35
CA GLU A 93 -10.23 13.63 -12.61
C GLU A 93 -10.69 12.46 -11.75
N LEU A 94 -9.82 11.45 -11.56
CA LEU A 94 -10.11 10.30 -10.72
C LEU A 94 -10.22 10.70 -9.23
N ALA A 95 -9.33 11.59 -8.77
CA ALA A 95 -9.35 12.12 -7.41
C ALA A 95 -10.62 12.95 -7.15
N LYS A 96 -11.04 13.77 -8.12
CA LYS A 96 -12.31 14.51 -8.06
C LYS A 96 -13.51 13.58 -7.97
N LEU A 97 -13.59 12.57 -8.84
CA LEU A 97 -14.68 11.58 -8.79
C LEU A 97 -14.69 10.79 -7.48
N HIS A 98 -13.52 10.43 -6.93
CA HIS A 98 -13.42 9.78 -5.62
C HIS A 98 -13.95 10.68 -4.50
N LYS A 99 -13.66 11.99 -4.56
CA LYS A 99 -14.17 12.98 -3.60
C LYS A 99 -15.69 13.14 -3.72
N GLU A 100 -16.22 13.29 -4.93
CA GLU A 100 -17.67 13.39 -5.19
C GLU A 100 -18.43 12.13 -4.74
N MET A 101 -17.84 10.94 -4.93
CA MET A 101 -18.41 9.69 -4.45
C MET A 101 -18.46 9.66 -2.91
N ALA A 102 -17.40 10.11 -2.24
CA ALA A 102 -17.34 10.17 -0.78
C ALA A 102 -18.36 11.17 -0.21
N GLU A 103 -18.57 12.31 -0.88
CA GLU A 103 -19.60 13.28 -0.54
C GLU A 103 -21.01 12.66 -0.70
N ALA A 104 -21.28 12.01 -1.83
CA ALA A 104 -22.57 11.34 -2.07
C ALA A 104 -22.86 10.23 -1.02
N VAL A 105 -21.86 9.45 -0.61
CA VAL A 105 -21.99 8.45 0.46
C VAL A 105 -22.28 9.13 1.81
N SER A 106 -21.63 10.26 2.09
CA SER A 106 -21.84 11.03 3.33
C SER A 106 -23.25 11.61 3.40
N LEU A 107 -23.83 11.95 2.25
CA LEU A 107 -25.22 12.43 2.10
C LEU A 107 -26.25 11.29 1.95
N MET A 108 -25.83 10.02 2.04
CA MET A 108 -26.67 8.83 1.83
C MET A 108 -27.31 8.73 0.43
N GLU A 109 -26.74 9.40 -0.57
CA GLU A 109 -27.17 9.35 -1.97
C GLU A 109 -26.56 8.13 -2.70
N PHE A 110 -27.00 6.93 -2.34
CA PHE A 110 -26.37 5.68 -2.79
C PHE A 110 -26.46 5.44 -4.31
N GLU A 111 -27.54 5.86 -4.96
CA GLU A 111 -27.70 5.75 -6.41
C GLU A 111 -26.65 6.61 -7.13
N ARG A 112 -26.47 7.85 -6.67
CA ARG A 112 -25.45 8.76 -7.19
C ARG A 112 -24.05 8.22 -6.94
N ALA A 113 -23.77 7.71 -5.74
CA ALA A 113 -22.50 7.08 -5.42
C ALA A 113 -22.20 5.87 -6.33
N ALA A 114 -23.22 5.05 -6.64
CA ALA A 114 -23.08 3.91 -7.55
C ALA A 114 -22.76 4.34 -8.99
N MET A 115 -23.42 5.40 -9.49
CA MET A 115 -23.11 5.95 -10.81
C MET A 115 -21.67 6.48 -10.89
N ILE A 116 -21.22 7.21 -9.86
CA ILE A 116 -19.86 7.74 -9.80
C ILE A 116 -18.83 6.60 -9.71
N ARG A 117 -19.08 5.55 -8.91
CA ARG A 117 -18.25 4.34 -8.84
C ARG A 117 -18.07 3.69 -10.20
N ASP A 118 -19.13 3.58 -10.99
CA ASP A 118 -19.07 2.93 -12.30
C ASP A 118 -18.34 3.82 -13.33
N LYS A 119 -18.47 5.14 -13.21
CA LYS A 119 -17.66 6.12 -13.95
C LYS A 119 -16.17 5.98 -13.62
N ILE A 120 -15.81 5.90 -12.33
CA ILE A 120 -14.45 5.64 -11.83
C ILE A 120 -13.88 4.37 -12.48
N LYS A 121 -14.62 3.25 -12.44
CA LYS A 121 -14.20 1.99 -13.07
C LYS A 121 -13.98 2.11 -14.58
N SER A 122 -14.78 2.92 -15.27
CA SER A 122 -14.61 3.15 -16.70
C SER A 122 -13.34 3.93 -17.02
N VAL A 123 -13.00 4.95 -16.20
CA VAL A 123 -11.80 5.77 -16.36
C VAL A 123 -10.54 4.94 -16.05
N GLN A 124 -10.55 4.16 -14.97
CA GLN A 124 -9.46 3.25 -14.61
C GLN A 124 -9.14 2.26 -15.74
N ARG A 125 -10.16 1.61 -16.31
CA ARG A 125 -9.98 0.69 -17.45
C ARG A 125 -9.39 1.36 -18.68
N LYS A 126 -9.76 2.61 -18.96
CA LYS A 126 -9.16 3.39 -20.07
C LYS A 126 -7.69 3.69 -19.80
N LEU A 127 -7.34 4.05 -18.56
CA LEU A 127 -5.97 4.33 -18.16
C LEU A 127 -5.09 3.08 -18.29
N GLU A 128 -5.56 1.92 -17.80
CA GLU A 128 -4.88 0.63 -17.93
C GLU A 128 -4.64 0.24 -19.39
N ARG A 129 -5.64 0.42 -20.27
CA ARG A 129 -5.50 0.18 -21.71
C ARG A 129 -4.44 1.09 -22.36
N THR A 130 -4.32 2.32 -21.89
CA THR A 130 -3.37 3.31 -22.44
C THR A 130 -1.95 2.99 -21.98
N GLU A 131 -1.76 2.63 -20.72
CA GLU A 131 -0.47 2.19 -20.17
C GLU A 131 -0.01 0.86 -20.80
N GLY A 132 -0.91 -0.10 -21.02
CA GLY A 132 -0.61 -1.35 -21.72
C GLY A 132 -0.17 -1.15 -23.18
N ARG A 133 -0.73 -0.18 -23.89
CA ARG A 133 -0.31 0.19 -25.26
C ARG A 133 1.09 0.83 -25.30
N LYS A 134 1.40 1.71 -24.33
CA LYS A 134 2.75 2.30 -24.20
C LYS A 134 3.81 1.24 -23.91
N TYR A 135 3.50 0.24 -23.08
CA TYR A 135 4.41 -0.87 -22.79
C TYR A 135 4.71 -1.73 -24.04
N GLN A 136 3.69 -2.01 -24.85
CA GLN A 136 3.83 -2.75 -26.11
C GLN A 136 4.62 -1.97 -27.18
N SER A 137 4.43 -0.65 -27.29
CA SER A 137 5.18 0.17 -28.27
C SER A 137 6.67 0.31 -27.91
N LYS A 138 7.00 0.45 -26.61
CA LYS A 138 8.39 0.50 -26.11
C LYS A 138 9.15 -0.81 -26.35
N LYS A 139 8.44 -1.95 -26.35
CA LYS A 139 9.01 -3.27 -26.63
C LYS A 139 9.36 -3.47 -28.11
N HIS A 140 8.59 -2.84 -29.01
CA HIS A 140 8.85 -2.88 -30.46
C HIS A 140 9.98 -1.94 -30.88
N SER A 141 10.09 -0.74 -30.29
CA SER A 141 11.20 0.18 -30.55
C SER A 141 12.55 -0.33 -30.01
N GLY A 142 12.55 -1.03 -28.87
CA GLY A 142 13.76 -1.64 -28.31
C GLY A 142 14.34 -2.81 -29.12
N LYS A 143 13.50 -3.52 -29.89
CA LYS A 143 13.97 -4.60 -30.80
C LYS A 143 14.59 -4.04 -32.09
N ALA A 144 14.06 -2.95 -32.62
CA ALA A 144 14.59 -2.32 -33.84
C ALA A 144 16.02 -1.77 -33.63
N ASN A 145 16.30 -1.15 -32.48
CA ASN A 145 17.64 -0.61 -32.19
C ASN A 145 18.68 -1.70 -31.88
N LYS A 146 18.27 -2.89 -31.44
CA LYS A 146 19.19 -4.01 -31.19
C LYS A 146 19.65 -4.71 -32.48
N ALA A 147 18.84 -4.66 -33.55
CA ALA A 147 19.20 -5.24 -34.85
C ALA A 147 20.23 -4.40 -35.63
N ILE A 148 20.27 -3.08 -35.41
CA ILE A 148 21.21 -2.19 -36.10
C ILE A 148 22.62 -2.24 -35.46
N SER A 149 22.71 -2.53 -34.16
CA SER A 149 23.97 -2.60 -33.40
C SER A 149 24.78 -3.89 -33.60
N GLN A 150 24.26 -4.91 -34.30
CA GLN A 150 24.99 -6.18 -34.51
C GLN A 150 25.55 -6.36 -35.94
N ASN A 151 25.40 -5.35 -36.79
CA ASN A 151 25.93 -5.33 -38.16
C ASN A 151 26.91 -4.15 -38.39
N SER A 152 27.58 -3.68 -37.35
CA SER A 152 28.64 -2.66 -37.42
C SER A 152 29.84 -3.08 -36.58
#